data_AF-A0A350V4X2-F1
#
_entry.id   AF-A0A350V4X2-F1
#
_cell.length_a   1.000
_cell.length_b   1.000
_cell.length_c   1.000
_cell.angle_alpha   90.00
_cell.angle_beta   90.00
_cell.angle_gamma   90.00
#
_symmetry.space_group_name_H-M   'P 1'
#
loop_
_entity.id
_entity.type
_entity.pdbx_description
1 polymer ?
#
loop_
_entity_poly.entity_id
_entity_poly.type
_entity_poly.pdbx_seq_one_letter_code
_entity_poly.pdbx_strand_id
1 'polypeptide(L)' 'MAKKKSEDNIIVGLDVGTTKICTIVAQVRDDGRLNILGVGKAPST' A
#
# COMPACT_ATOMS: atom_id res chain seq x y z
N MET A 1 -14.32 -12.05 24.48
CA MET A 1 -14.52 -11.74 23.05
C MET A 1 -13.20 -11.21 22.50
N ALA A 2 -12.39 -12.03 21.83
CA ALA A 2 -11.14 -11.57 21.24
C ALA A 2 -11.47 -10.77 19.98
N LYS A 3 -11.10 -9.48 19.94
CA LYS A 3 -11.20 -8.65 18.73
C LYS A 3 -10.31 -9.34 17.69
N LYS A 4 -10.91 -10.01 16.70
CA LYS A 4 -10.21 -10.57 15.54
C LYS A 4 -9.36 -9.43 15.01
N LYS A 5 -8.03 -9.55 15.11
CA LYS A 5 -7.09 -8.56 14.58
C LYS A 5 -7.49 -8.45 13.12
N SER A 6 -8.15 -7.35 12.76
CA SER A 6 -8.55 -7.05 11.39
C SER A 6 -7.29 -7.30 10.58
N GLU A 7 -7.39 -8.12 9.53
CA GLU A 7 -6.28 -8.27 8.59
C GLU A 7 -5.76 -6.87 8.31
N ASP A 8 -4.47 -6.63 8.54
CA ASP A 8 -3.90 -5.29 8.49
C ASP A 8 -4.41 -4.65 7.19
N ASN A 9 -5.17 -3.55 7.31
CA ASN A 9 -5.94 -3.02 6.19
C ASN A 9 -4.97 -2.32 5.23
N ILE A 10 -4.27 -3.12 4.43
CA ILE A 10 -3.21 -2.68 3.53
C ILE A 10 -3.82 -2.37 2.17
N ILE A 11 -3.49 -1.21 1.65
CA ILE A 11 -3.76 -0.81 0.27
C ILE A 11 -2.43 -0.59 -0.47
N VAL A 12 -2.44 -0.86 -1.76
CA VAL A 12 -1.29 -0.63 -2.64
C VAL A 12 -1.72 0.23 -3.81
N GLY A 13 -1.07 1.38 -3.97
CA GLY A 13 -1.13 2.16 -5.20
C GLY A 13 -0.08 1.62 -6.18
N LEU A 14 -0.50 1.28 -7.39
CA LEU A 14 0.36 0.83 -8.47
C LEU A 14 0.22 1.79 -9.65
N ASP A 15 1.36 2.32 -10.10
CA ASP A 15 1.46 3.15 -11.30
C ASP A 15 2.35 2.44 -12.33
N VAL A 16 1.82 2.22 -13.53
CA VAL A 16 2.49 1.49 -14.61
C VAL A 16 2.77 2.44 -15.75
N GLY A 17 3.99 2.98 -15.77
CA GLY A 17 4.49 3.76 -16.90
C GLY A 17 5.18 2.88 -17.94
N THR A 18 5.48 3.45 -19.10
CA THR A 18 6.24 2.79 -20.16
C THR A 18 7.72 2.60 -19.81
N THR A 19 8.26 3.45 -18.93
CA THR A 19 9.67 3.42 -18.54
C THR A 19 9.89 2.78 -17.17
N LYS A 20 8.96 3.01 -16.23
CA LYS A 20 9.07 2.54 -14.86
C LYS A 20 7.69 2.17 -14.31
N ILE A 21 7.68 1.18 -13.43
CA ILE A 21 6.57 0.86 -12.55
C ILE A 21 6.90 1.42 -11.17
N CYS A 22 5.94 2.10 -10.54
CA CYS A 22 6.05 2.65 -9.19
C CYS A 22 4.97 2.08 -8.28
N THR A 23 5.28 1.88 -7.00
CA THR A 23 4.31 1.42 -6.00
C THR A 23 4.39 2.19 -4.70
N ILE A 24 3.26 2.30 -4.02
CA ILE A 24 3.14 2.83 -2.65
C ILE A 24 2.31 1.84 -1.85
N VAL A 25 2.83 1.38 -0.71
CA VAL A 25 2.12 0.51 0.23
C VAL A 25 1.72 1.35 1.44
N ALA A 26 0.43 1.31 1.81
CA ALA A 26 -0.08 2.05 2.95
C ALA A 26 -1.04 1.21 3.78
N GLN A 27 -1.06 1.44 5.08
CA GLN A 27 -2.07 0.93 5.99
C GLN A 27 -3.16 1.97 6.20
N VAL A 28 -4.42 1.57 6.06
CA VAL A 28 -5.57 2.39 6.42
C VAL A 28 -5.81 2.26 7.92
N ARG A 29 -5.73 3.39 8.64
CA ARG A 29 -6.01 3.46 10.08
C ARG A 29 -7.51 3.54 10.32
N ASP A 30 -7.93 3.25 11.54
CA ASP A 30 -9.35 3.31 11.97
C ASP A 30 -9.98 4.71 11.78
N ASP A 31 -9.16 5.77 11.74
CA ASP A 31 -9.59 7.16 11.48
C ASP A 31 -9.65 7.53 9.99
N GLY A 32 -9.45 6.55 9.10
CA GLY A 32 -9.44 6.72 7.65
C GLY A 32 -8.14 7.32 7.09
N ARG A 33 -7.15 7.62 7.92
CA ARG A 33 -5.85 8.14 7.44
C ARG A 33 -4.96 7.00 6.94
N LEU A 34 -4.11 7.33 5.96
CA LEU A 34 -3.12 6.41 5.42
C LEU A 34 -1.79 6.56 6.15
N ASN A 35 -1.21 5.45 6.58
CA ASN A 35 0.17 5.37 7.05
C ASN A 35 1.03 4.70 5.96
N ILE A 36 1.98 5.42 5.39
CA ILE A 36 2.85 4.88 4.33
C ILE A 36 3.85 3.92 4.95
N LEU A 37 3.83 2.67 4.49
CA LEU A 37 4.73 1.61 4.95
C LEU A 37 5.95 1.46 4.06
N GLY A 38 5.81 1.75 2.77
CA GLY A 38 6.91 1.61 1.82
C GLY A 38 6.58 2.14 0.43
N VAL A 39 7.63 2.33 -0.35
CA VAL A 39 7.57 2.73 -1.76
C VAL A 39 8.46 1.79 -2.57
N GLY A 40 8.02 1.45 -3.79
CA GLY A 40 8.75 0.60 -4.71
C GLY A 40 8.89 1.26 -6.08
N LYS A 41 9.96 0.89 -6.79
CA LYS A 41 10.16 1.26 -8.19
C LYS A 41 10.89 0.15 -8.92
N ALA A 42 10.53 -0.08 -10.17
CA ALA A 42 11.20 -1.04 -11.06
C ALA A 42 11.21 -0.50 -12.50
N PRO A 43 12.21 -0.88 -13.34
CA PRO A 43 12.11 -0.68 -14.78
C PRO A 43 10.89 -1.40 -15.36
N SER A 44 10.23 -0.80 -16.33
CA SER A 44 9.19 -1.51 -17.09
C SER A 44 9.84 -2.58 -17.96
N THR A 45 9.26 -3.78 -17.92
CA THR A 45 9.68 -4.95 -18.72
C THR A 45 8.59 -5.28 -19.73
#